data_AF-A0A3E0KSM5-F1
#
_entry.id   AF-A0A3E0KSM5-F1
#
_cell.length_a   1.000
_cell.length_b   1.000
_cell.length_c   1.000
_cell.angle_alpha   90.00
_cell.angle_beta   90.00
_cell.angle_gamma   90.00
#
_symmetry.space_group_name_H-M   'P 1'
#
loop_
_entity.id
_entity.type
_entity.pdbx_description
1 polymer ?
#
loop_
_entity_poly.entity_id
_entity_poly.type
_entity_poly.pdbx_seq_one_letter_code
_entity_poly.pdbx_strand_id
1 'polypeptide(L)'
;MPNRAALYPSQACKHKPSRRASSTCRSETLHPFVIRVRPGRTFPVTARFRIVSEADDPAVERFHDLLERTFADKNLTSDLETLRWQVRNRVNHRRIHFLVVAEERRRLVGGTLFTYVITANTAFSDYLVLEPAARGRGLGRELFNRRADILQKAANLFGRSQCLGVMIEVANPLRMTPRQRQAEAMSALDPVQRRRMFAHMGFLQVPVNYVQPPSRPGGKAVKYTDLLFHPMDPEVRRTLTVPARALYETVAAVWAGVPAARPYLRRLRQELGDDAVPLVPVAGLNQPLPQAQGQEGQ
;
A
#
# COMPACT_ATOMS: atom_id res chain seq x y z
N MET A 1 23.40 5.26 68.52
CA MET A 1 22.11 4.55 68.53
C MET A 1 21.93 3.88 67.18
N PRO A 2 21.64 2.57 67.14
CA PRO A 2 22.39 1.63 66.29
C PRO A 2 21.51 0.81 65.33
N ASN A 3 22.21 0.00 64.51
CA ASN A 3 21.87 -1.39 64.12
C ASN A 3 20.68 -1.61 63.17
N ARG A 4 20.63 -2.63 62.33
CA ARG A 4 21.53 -3.72 61.84
C ARG A 4 20.67 -4.36 60.72
N ALA A 5 21.25 -4.80 59.61
CA ALA A 5 21.48 -6.23 59.30
C ALA A 5 20.27 -7.16 59.57
N ALA A 6 19.93 -8.17 58.79
CA ALA A 6 20.39 -8.77 57.54
C ALA A 6 19.59 -10.09 57.40
N LEU A 7 19.93 -10.88 56.37
CA LEU A 7 19.92 -12.35 56.34
C LEU A 7 18.64 -13.09 55.86
N TYR A 8 18.82 -13.69 54.68
CA TYR A 8 18.29 -14.97 54.19
C TYR A 8 18.32 -16.10 55.26
N PRO A 9 17.54 -17.21 55.10
CA PRO A 9 18.15 -18.37 54.43
C PRO A 9 17.24 -19.23 53.51
N SER A 10 17.95 -19.94 52.64
CA SER A 10 17.63 -21.11 51.81
C SER A 10 16.66 -22.15 52.40
N GLN A 11 15.95 -22.88 51.53
CA GLN A 11 15.92 -24.36 51.60
C GLN A 11 15.91 -25.01 50.22
N ALA A 12 16.83 -25.97 50.07
CA ALA A 12 16.91 -26.92 48.97
C ALA A 12 16.07 -28.16 49.32
N CYS A 13 15.31 -28.66 48.35
CA CYS A 13 14.82 -30.05 48.37
C CYS A 13 15.29 -30.77 47.11
N LYS A 14 16.16 -31.76 47.34
CA LYS A 14 16.63 -32.75 46.38
C LYS A 14 15.47 -33.66 45.99
N HIS A 15 15.19 -33.85 44.71
CA HIS A 15 14.61 -35.10 44.19
C HIS A 15 15.12 -35.34 42.75
N LYS A 16 15.88 -36.43 42.57
CA LYS A 16 16.00 -37.19 41.32
C LYS A 16 15.17 -38.46 41.56
N PRO A 17 14.43 -39.00 40.56
CA PRO A 17 15.11 -39.80 39.54
C PRO A 17 14.48 -39.81 38.13
N SER A 18 15.31 -40.32 37.19
CA SER A 18 14.93 -41.24 36.09
C SER A 18 14.32 -40.74 34.76
N ARG A 19 15.22 -40.75 33.75
CA ARG A 19 15.15 -41.39 32.41
C ARG A 19 14.02 -41.03 31.40
N ARG A 20 14.55 -40.59 30.24
CA ARG A 20 14.15 -40.84 28.84
C ARG A 20 12.77 -40.34 28.37
N ALA A 21 12.81 -39.22 27.65
CA ALA A 21 12.21 -39.13 26.32
C ALA A 21 12.97 -38.08 25.50
N SER A 22 13.75 -38.54 24.53
CA SER A 22 14.31 -37.70 23.48
C SER A 22 13.19 -37.31 22.53
N SER A 23 12.69 -36.09 22.64
CA SER A 23 12.00 -35.43 21.53
C SER A 23 12.81 -34.19 21.16
N THR A 24 13.38 -34.26 19.98
CA THR A 24 14.08 -33.17 19.30
C THR A 24 13.09 -32.04 19.03
N CYS A 25 12.99 -31.11 19.98
CA CYS A 25 12.37 -29.82 19.74
C CYS A 25 13.32 -29.03 18.83
N ARG A 26 13.12 -29.13 17.51
CA ARG A 26 13.72 -28.18 16.56
C ARG A 26 13.01 -26.85 16.77
N SER A 27 13.63 -25.96 17.55
CA SER A 27 13.33 -24.55 17.43
C SER A 27 13.79 -24.12 16.04
N GLU A 28 12.88 -24.05 15.07
CA GLU A 28 13.11 -23.31 13.84
C GLU A 28 13.23 -21.84 14.23
N THR A 29 14.48 -21.43 14.44
CA THR A 29 14.85 -20.03 14.56
C THR A 29 14.55 -19.41 13.20
N LEU A 30 13.51 -18.58 13.15
CA LEU A 30 13.25 -17.67 12.04
C LEU A 30 14.47 -16.75 11.93
N HIS A 31 15.41 -17.13 11.07
CA HIS A 31 16.50 -16.25 10.70
C HIS A 31 15.91 -14.98 10.08
N PRO A 32 16.37 -13.79 10.48
CA PRO A 32 15.98 -12.57 9.79
C PRO A 32 16.43 -12.72 8.34
N PHE A 33 15.47 -12.66 7.41
CA PHE A 33 15.72 -12.59 5.99
C PHE A 33 16.52 -11.31 5.73
N VAL A 34 17.85 -11.42 5.70
CA VAL A 34 18.73 -10.33 5.26
C VAL A 34 18.66 -10.29 3.75
N ILE A 35 17.77 -9.45 3.22
CA ILE A 35 17.72 -9.14 1.79
C ILE A 35 18.99 -8.33 1.47
N ARG A 36 20.00 -9.01 0.90
CA ARG A 36 21.09 -8.32 0.19
C ARG A 36 20.51 -7.66 -1.06
N VAL A 37 20.10 -6.40 -0.95
CA VAL A 37 19.80 -5.56 -2.10
C VAL A 37 21.11 -5.37 -2.86
N ARG A 38 21.27 -6.03 -4.02
CA ARG A 38 22.35 -5.70 -4.94
C ARG A 38 22.26 -4.20 -5.25
N PRO A 39 23.34 -3.41 -5.18
CA PRO A 39 23.29 -2.03 -5.64
C PRO A 39 22.86 -2.04 -7.11
N GLY A 40 21.62 -1.61 -7.35
CA GLY A 40 21.10 -1.44 -8.69
C GLY A 40 21.92 -0.37 -9.40
N ARG A 41 22.15 -0.54 -10.71
CA ARG A 41 22.74 0.51 -11.55
C ARG A 41 22.01 1.83 -11.28
N THR A 42 22.74 2.84 -10.82
CA THR A 42 22.23 4.19 -10.65
C THR A 42 22.16 4.83 -12.03
N PHE A 43 20.96 4.90 -12.59
CA PHE A 43 20.72 5.72 -13.77
C PHE A 43 20.63 7.18 -13.32
N PRO A 44 21.32 8.14 -13.98
CA PRO A 44 21.14 9.55 -13.67
C PRO A 44 19.68 9.93 -13.95
N VAL A 45 18.95 10.28 -12.89
CA VAL A 45 17.59 10.78 -13.00
C VAL A 45 17.66 12.25 -13.40
N THR A 46 17.36 12.53 -14.67
CA THR A 46 17.35 13.89 -15.23
C THR A 46 16.02 14.62 -15.06
N ALA A 47 15.01 13.94 -14.51
CA ALA A 47 13.69 14.52 -14.28
C ALA A 47 13.67 15.50 -13.10
N ARG A 48 12.96 16.61 -13.28
CA ARG A 48 12.60 17.53 -12.19
C ARG A 48 11.35 17.01 -11.50
N PHE A 49 11.38 16.94 -10.17
CA PHE A 49 10.22 16.59 -9.36
C PHE A 49 9.65 17.81 -8.66
N ARG A 50 8.33 17.93 -8.62
CA ARG A 50 7.65 18.98 -7.84
C ARG A 50 6.29 18.51 -7.34
N ILE A 51 5.88 19.06 -6.20
CA ILE A 51 4.50 18.97 -5.72
C ILE A 51 3.68 19.99 -6.50
N VAL A 52 2.53 19.57 -7.03
CA VAL A 52 1.54 20.45 -7.65
C VAL A 52 0.61 20.97 -6.57
N SER A 53 0.52 22.31 -6.43
CA SER A 53 -0.33 22.98 -5.43
C SER A 53 -1.58 23.60 -6.03
N GLU A 54 -1.56 23.95 -7.32
CA GLU A 54 -2.66 24.65 -7.99
C GLU A 54 -3.49 23.69 -8.83
N ALA A 55 -4.82 23.74 -8.69
CA ALA A 55 -5.73 22.86 -9.42
C ALA A 55 -5.74 23.11 -10.94
N ASP A 56 -5.43 24.35 -11.35
CA ASP A 56 -5.36 24.76 -12.75
C ASP A 56 -3.94 24.61 -13.33
N ASP A 57 -3.00 24.04 -12.57
CA ASP A 57 -1.67 23.69 -13.10
C ASP A 57 -1.84 22.69 -14.26
N PRO A 58 -1.28 22.97 -15.45
CA PRO A 58 -1.39 22.08 -16.61
C PRO A 58 -0.89 20.64 -16.36
N ALA A 59 -0.09 20.42 -15.33
CA ALA A 59 0.33 19.08 -14.93
C ALA A 59 -0.81 18.21 -14.41
N VAL A 60 -1.90 18.78 -13.87
CA VAL A 60 -3.08 18.02 -13.40
C VAL A 60 -3.77 17.34 -14.58
N GLU A 61 -4.01 18.08 -15.66
CA GLU A 61 -4.62 17.55 -16.89
C GLU A 61 -3.69 16.54 -17.58
N ARG A 62 -2.40 16.85 -17.72
CA ARG A 62 -1.43 15.89 -18.27
C ARG A 62 -1.34 14.60 -17.45
N PHE A 63 -1.44 14.69 -16.13
CA PHE A 63 -1.46 13.53 -15.25
C PHE A 63 -2.75 12.71 -15.44
N HIS A 64 -3.91 13.35 -15.52
CA HIS A 64 -5.17 12.69 -15.85
C HIS A 64 -5.09 11.95 -17.19
N ASP A 65 -4.57 12.58 -18.24
CA ASP A 65 -4.44 11.93 -19.54
C ASP A 65 -3.49 10.73 -19.51
N LEU A 66 -2.43 10.79 -18.70
CA LEU A 66 -1.56 9.65 -18.46
C LEU A 66 -2.28 8.51 -17.75
N LEU A 67 -3.15 8.81 -16.77
CA LEU A 67 -4.01 7.79 -16.14
C LEU A 67 -4.93 7.14 -17.17
N GLU A 68 -5.61 7.94 -17.99
CA GLU A 68 -6.51 7.47 -19.04
C GLU A 68 -5.82 6.55 -20.04
N ARG A 69 -4.58 6.84 -20.44
CA ARG A 69 -3.81 5.96 -21.34
C ARG A 69 -3.22 4.72 -20.65
N THR A 70 -3.00 4.78 -19.34
CA THR A 70 -2.35 3.68 -18.59
C THR A 70 -3.35 2.60 -18.18
N PHE A 71 -4.51 2.98 -17.66
CA PHE A 71 -5.48 2.04 -17.12
C PHE A 71 -6.52 1.64 -18.17
N ALA A 72 -6.62 0.34 -18.44
CA ALA A 72 -7.60 -0.21 -19.36
C ALA A 72 -9.02 -0.16 -18.77
N ASP A 73 -9.16 -0.47 -17.47
CA ASP A 73 -10.44 -0.34 -16.76
C ASP A 73 -10.60 1.09 -16.19
N LYS A 74 -11.54 1.84 -16.76
CA LYS A 74 -11.84 3.22 -16.36
C LYS A 74 -12.45 3.32 -14.96
N ASN A 75 -12.91 2.22 -14.38
CA ASN A 75 -13.35 2.19 -12.98
C ASN A 75 -12.19 2.21 -11.98
N LEU A 76 -10.93 2.09 -12.45
CA LEU A 76 -9.74 2.24 -11.61
C LEU A 76 -9.27 3.71 -11.50
N THR A 77 -9.74 4.59 -12.39
CA THR A 77 -9.27 5.97 -12.48
C THR A 77 -10.33 6.96 -12.00
N SER A 78 -9.90 8.03 -11.35
CA SER A 78 -10.74 9.21 -11.09
C SER A 78 -10.86 10.07 -12.35
N ASP A 79 -11.93 10.86 -12.47
CA ASP A 79 -12.03 11.88 -13.52
C ASP A 79 -11.19 13.13 -13.21
N LEU A 80 -11.03 14.00 -14.21
CA LEU A 80 -10.22 15.22 -14.10
C LEU A 80 -10.75 16.16 -13.01
N GLU A 81 -12.07 16.28 -12.86
CA GLU A 81 -12.66 17.16 -11.85
C GLU A 81 -12.31 16.68 -10.43
N THR A 82 -12.36 15.37 -10.19
CA THR A 82 -11.94 14.77 -8.92
C THR A 82 -10.46 15.05 -8.64
N LEU A 83 -9.58 14.93 -9.63
CA LEU A 83 -8.16 15.27 -9.47
C LEU A 83 -7.96 16.76 -9.13
N ARG A 84 -8.64 17.66 -9.87
CA ARG A 84 -8.62 19.10 -9.58
C ARG A 84 -9.15 19.40 -8.18
N TRP A 85 -10.22 18.73 -7.76
CA TRP A 85 -10.78 18.88 -6.43
C TRP A 85 -9.81 18.43 -5.34
N GLN A 86 -9.09 17.32 -5.53
CA GLN A 86 -8.08 16.84 -4.58
C GLN A 86 -6.89 17.80 -4.46
N VAL A 87 -6.46 18.43 -5.56
CA VAL A 87 -5.41 19.46 -5.54
C VAL A 87 -5.92 20.75 -4.90
N ARG A 88 -7.14 21.21 -5.22
CA ARG A 88 -7.75 22.41 -4.64
C ARG A 88 -8.01 22.27 -3.13
N ASN A 89 -8.57 21.14 -2.73
CA ASN A 89 -8.94 20.81 -1.35
C ASN A 89 -7.87 19.94 -0.69
N ARG A 90 -6.61 20.29 -0.97
CA ARG A 90 -5.45 19.48 -0.60
C ARG A 90 -5.42 19.16 0.88
N VAL A 91 -5.71 20.13 1.74
CA VAL A 91 -5.57 20.02 3.20
C VAL A 91 -6.93 20.19 3.86
N ASN A 92 -7.24 19.29 4.80
CA ASN A 92 -8.26 19.51 5.81
C ASN A 92 -7.83 18.87 7.14
N HIS A 93 -8.68 18.96 8.17
CA HIS A 93 -8.37 18.44 9.51
C HIS A 93 -8.19 16.91 9.57
N ARG A 94 -8.56 16.17 8.52
CA ARG A 94 -8.45 14.69 8.47
C ARG A 94 -7.35 14.20 7.55
N ARG A 95 -6.99 14.94 6.50
CA ARG A 95 -6.08 14.45 5.46
C ARG A 95 -5.35 15.55 4.69
N ILE A 96 -4.27 15.15 4.03
CA ILE A 96 -3.49 15.94 3.08
C ILE A 96 -3.29 15.15 1.80
N HIS A 97 -3.77 15.67 0.67
CA HIS A 97 -3.48 15.14 -0.67
C HIS A 97 -2.12 15.65 -1.19
N PHE A 98 -1.48 14.87 -2.04
CA PHE A 98 -0.23 15.23 -2.70
C PHE A 98 -0.24 14.71 -4.12
N LEU A 99 -0.08 15.61 -5.08
CA LEU A 99 0.28 15.25 -6.45
C LEU A 99 1.76 15.62 -6.67
N VAL A 100 2.60 14.62 -6.85
CA VAL A 100 4.02 14.80 -7.20
C VAL A 100 4.21 14.40 -8.65
N VAL A 101 4.72 15.31 -9.47
CA VAL A 101 4.98 15.06 -10.90
C VAL A 101 6.47 15.02 -11.19
N ALA A 102 6.85 14.19 -12.15
CA ALA A 102 8.18 14.11 -12.74
C ALA A 102 8.13 14.72 -14.15
N GLU A 103 8.97 15.72 -14.41
CA GLU A 103 8.98 16.47 -15.66
C GLU A 103 10.38 16.49 -16.31
N GLU A 104 10.44 16.27 -17.62
CA GLU A 104 11.66 16.37 -18.44
C GLU A 104 11.40 17.33 -19.61
N ARG A 105 12.23 18.37 -19.77
CA ARG A 105 12.05 19.38 -20.84
C ARG A 105 10.61 19.92 -20.90
N ARG A 106 10.01 20.20 -19.72
CA ARG A 106 8.61 20.64 -19.53
C ARG A 106 7.53 19.63 -19.95
N ARG A 107 7.89 18.37 -20.23
CA ARG A 107 6.95 17.27 -20.47
C ARG A 107 6.78 16.43 -19.22
N LEU A 108 5.55 16.07 -18.89
CA LEU A 108 5.25 15.14 -17.80
C LEU A 108 5.68 13.73 -18.23
N VAL A 109 6.57 13.11 -17.46
CA VAL A 109 7.06 11.74 -17.70
C VAL A 109 6.55 10.74 -16.66
N GLY A 110 5.89 11.23 -15.62
CA GLY A 110 5.25 10.41 -14.60
C GLY A 110 4.74 11.23 -13.42
N GLY A 111 4.12 10.55 -12.46
CA GLY A 111 3.70 11.17 -11.23
C GLY A 111 3.13 10.16 -10.23
N THR A 112 2.91 10.64 -9.01
CA THR A 112 2.21 9.90 -7.97
C THR A 112 1.22 10.81 -7.26
N LEU A 113 0.01 10.27 -7.04
CA LEU A 113 -1.05 10.88 -6.25
C LEU A 113 -1.26 10.02 -5.01
N PHE A 114 -1.24 10.67 -3.85
CA PHE A 114 -1.40 9.99 -2.57
C PHE A 114 -1.96 10.93 -1.51
N THR A 115 -2.50 10.32 -0.47
CA THR A 115 -3.18 11.00 0.63
C THR A 115 -2.58 10.56 1.95
N TYR A 116 -2.09 11.49 2.77
CA TYR A 116 -1.78 11.23 4.17
C TYR A 116 -3.03 11.49 5.02
N VAL A 117 -3.41 10.53 5.87
CA VAL A 117 -4.60 10.60 6.73
C VAL A 117 -4.16 10.84 8.15
N ILE A 118 -4.38 12.08 8.62
CA ILE A 118 -3.86 12.63 9.87
C ILE A 118 -4.39 11.82 11.08
N THR A 119 -5.69 11.50 11.08
CA THR A 119 -6.33 10.80 12.21
C THR A 119 -5.82 9.37 12.38
N ALA A 120 -5.46 8.72 11.26
CA ALA A 120 -5.01 7.33 11.21
C ALA A 120 -3.47 7.18 11.25
N ASN A 121 -2.72 8.27 11.05
CA ASN A 121 -1.26 8.28 10.89
C ASN A 121 -0.77 7.29 9.81
N THR A 122 -1.52 7.19 8.72
CA THR A 122 -1.29 6.26 7.61
C THR A 122 -1.51 7.01 6.30
N ALA A 123 -1.13 6.40 5.20
CA ALA A 123 -1.34 6.96 3.88
C ALA A 123 -2.06 6.00 2.94
N PHE A 124 -2.63 6.55 1.89
CA PHE A 124 -3.17 5.83 0.75
C PHE A 124 -2.53 6.37 -0.52
N SER A 125 -2.04 5.50 -1.38
CA SER A 125 -1.44 5.86 -2.66
C SER A 125 -2.38 5.47 -3.78
N ASP A 126 -3.15 6.44 -4.25
CA ASP A 126 -4.10 6.29 -5.35
C ASP A 126 -3.38 5.88 -6.64
N TYR A 127 -2.33 6.61 -7.02
CA TYR A 127 -1.66 6.39 -8.31
C TYR A 127 -0.14 6.53 -8.21
N LEU A 128 0.56 5.69 -8.97
CA LEU A 128 1.95 5.88 -9.36
C LEU A 128 2.07 5.42 -10.81
N VAL A 129 2.23 6.37 -11.72
CA VAL A 129 2.25 6.12 -13.17
C VAL A 129 3.45 6.79 -13.82
N LEU A 130 3.94 6.16 -14.88
CA LEU A 130 5.03 6.66 -15.72
C LEU A 130 4.61 6.53 -17.18
N GLU A 131 5.03 7.49 -17.99
CA GLU A 131 5.00 7.36 -19.44
C GLU A 131 5.74 6.08 -19.86
N PRO A 132 5.24 5.30 -20.84
CA PRO A 132 5.88 4.05 -21.26
C PRO A 132 7.36 4.20 -21.62
N ALA A 133 7.71 5.26 -22.33
CA ALA A 133 9.10 5.59 -22.71
C ALA A 133 10.01 5.96 -21.52
N ALA A 134 9.41 6.27 -20.35
CA ALA A 134 10.12 6.61 -19.13
C ALA A 134 10.38 5.40 -18.21
N ARG A 135 9.82 4.22 -18.53
CA ARG A 135 9.99 2.98 -17.76
C ARG A 135 11.43 2.45 -17.88
N GLY A 136 11.87 1.66 -16.89
CA GLY A 136 13.23 1.10 -16.85
C GLY A 136 14.34 2.09 -16.45
N ARG A 137 14.02 3.38 -16.27
CA ARG A 137 14.99 4.46 -15.96
C ARG A 137 15.11 4.78 -14.45
N GLY A 138 14.53 3.96 -13.57
CA GLY A 138 14.53 4.20 -12.12
C GLY A 138 13.52 5.24 -11.60
N LEU A 139 12.82 5.97 -12.48
CA LEU A 139 11.87 7.03 -12.09
C LEU A 139 10.75 6.56 -11.15
N GLY A 140 10.25 5.34 -11.33
CA GLY A 140 9.20 4.80 -10.45
C GLY A 140 9.69 4.57 -9.02
N ARG A 141 10.94 4.13 -8.86
CA ARG A 141 11.59 4.01 -7.54
C ARG A 141 11.80 5.38 -6.91
N GLU A 142 12.21 6.36 -7.70
CA GLU A 142 12.42 7.73 -7.22
C GLU A 142 11.10 8.38 -6.74
N LEU A 143 10.00 8.24 -7.49
CA LEU A 143 8.68 8.68 -7.05
C LEU A 143 8.23 7.97 -5.77
N PHE A 144 8.48 6.66 -5.67
CA PHE A 144 8.19 5.87 -4.47
C PHE A 144 8.95 6.40 -3.24
N ASN A 145 10.26 6.67 -3.37
CA ASN A 145 11.09 7.19 -2.29
C ASN A 145 10.66 8.60 -1.87
N ARG A 146 10.41 9.50 -2.84
CA ARG A 146 9.94 10.86 -2.56
C ARG A 146 8.61 10.88 -1.82
N ARG A 147 7.69 9.98 -2.17
CA ARG A 147 6.45 9.80 -1.42
C ARG A 147 6.75 9.44 0.04
N ALA A 148 7.66 8.50 0.29
CA ALA A 148 8.03 8.13 1.66
C ALA A 148 8.58 9.33 2.45
N ASP A 149 9.47 10.14 1.85
CA ASP A 149 10.01 11.35 2.47
C ASP A 149 8.93 12.39 2.78
N ILE A 150 7.97 12.58 1.87
CA ILE A 150 6.85 13.50 2.05
C ILE A 150 5.93 13.01 3.17
N LEU A 151 5.63 11.71 3.22
CA LEU A 151 4.82 11.11 4.28
C LEU A 151 5.49 11.23 5.65
N GLN A 152 6.82 11.07 5.72
CA GLN A 152 7.57 11.29 6.95
C GLN A 152 7.46 12.76 7.42
N LYS A 153 7.62 13.72 6.51
CA LYS A 153 7.46 15.15 6.82
C LYS A 153 6.03 15.47 7.26
N ALA A 154 5.03 14.88 6.62
CA ALA A 154 3.63 15.06 6.98
C ALA A 154 3.35 14.49 8.38
N ALA A 155 3.87 13.31 8.71
CA ALA A 155 3.75 12.72 10.05
C ALA A 155 4.36 13.63 11.13
N ASN A 156 5.57 14.12 10.90
CA ASN A 156 6.28 15.02 11.82
C ASN A 156 5.49 16.31 12.09
N LEU A 157 4.85 16.88 11.06
CA LEU A 157 4.03 18.09 11.19
C LEU A 157 2.89 17.94 12.20
N PHE A 158 2.38 16.72 12.40
CA PHE A 158 1.32 16.41 13.37
C PHE A 158 1.85 15.68 14.62
N GLY A 159 3.12 15.89 14.97
CA GLY A 159 3.72 15.38 16.20
C GLY A 159 3.89 13.85 16.23
N ARG A 160 3.86 13.19 15.07
CA ARG A 160 4.12 11.75 14.95
C ARG A 160 5.59 11.54 14.64
N SER A 161 6.22 10.54 15.25
CA SER A 161 7.60 10.16 14.93
C SER A 161 7.76 9.68 13.49
N GLN A 162 6.71 9.05 12.93
CA GLN A 162 6.64 8.59 11.54
C GLN A 162 5.22 8.19 11.14
N CYS A 163 5.02 8.06 9.82
CA CYS A 163 3.84 7.42 9.25
C CYS A 163 3.87 5.91 9.53
N LEU A 164 2.75 5.32 9.92
CA LEU A 164 2.65 3.87 10.16
C LEU A 164 2.91 3.07 8.89
N GLY A 165 2.42 3.56 7.75
CA GLY A 165 2.63 2.95 6.45
C GLY A 165 1.70 3.49 5.38
N VAL A 166 1.84 2.95 4.17
CA VAL A 166 1.06 3.37 3.00
C VAL A 166 0.30 2.19 2.40
N MET A 167 -0.99 2.39 2.16
CA MET A 167 -1.85 1.45 1.44
C MET A 167 -1.89 1.74 -0.05
N ILE A 168 -2.09 0.68 -0.83
CA ILE A 168 -2.39 0.73 -2.26
C ILE A 168 -3.47 -0.28 -2.61
N GLU A 169 -4.22 0.01 -3.66
CA GLU A 169 -5.09 -0.96 -4.32
C GLU A 169 -4.34 -1.61 -5.48
N VAL A 170 -4.32 -2.93 -5.53
CA VAL A 170 -3.63 -3.68 -6.59
C VAL A 170 -4.52 -4.76 -7.13
N ALA A 171 -4.69 -4.78 -8.45
CA ALA A 171 -5.38 -5.86 -9.16
C ALA A 171 -4.82 -7.24 -8.76
N ASN A 172 -5.72 -8.16 -8.44
CA ASN A 172 -5.46 -9.55 -8.12
C ASN A 172 -5.83 -10.41 -9.34
N PRO A 173 -4.84 -10.96 -10.05
CA PRO A 173 -5.08 -11.69 -11.30
C PRO A 173 -5.93 -12.95 -11.13
N LEU A 174 -6.04 -13.49 -9.91
CA LEU A 174 -6.90 -14.64 -9.59
C LEU A 174 -8.39 -14.28 -9.58
N ARG A 175 -8.73 -13.00 -9.38
CA ARG A 175 -10.12 -12.50 -9.40
C ARG A 175 -10.48 -11.79 -10.71
N MET A 176 -9.55 -11.75 -11.67
CA MET A 176 -9.75 -11.14 -12.99
C MET A 176 -10.20 -12.18 -14.02
N THR A 177 -11.01 -11.76 -14.99
CA THR A 177 -11.29 -12.57 -16.18
C THR A 177 -10.07 -12.59 -17.11
N PRO A 178 -9.95 -13.60 -17.99
CA PRO A 178 -8.89 -13.64 -19.02
C PRO A 178 -8.84 -12.36 -19.86
N ARG A 179 -10.01 -11.83 -20.26
CA ARG A 179 -10.12 -10.57 -21.02
C ARG A 179 -9.60 -9.36 -20.24
N GLN A 180 -9.93 -9.26 -18.95
CA GLN A 180 -9.41 -8.18 -18.09
C GLN A 180 -7.89 -8.27 -17.95
N ARG A 181 -7.33 -9.47 -17.78
CA ARG A 181 -5.88 -9.65 -17.67
C ARG A 181 -5.16 -9.27 -18.96
N GLN A 182 -5.69 -9.68 -20.12
CA GLN A 182 -5.13 -9.33 -21.41
C GLN A 182 -5.15 -7.81 -21.64
N ALA A 183 -6.26 -7.15 -21.33
CA ALA A 183 -6.39 -5.70 -21.46
C ALA A 183 -5.36 -4.95 -20.59
N GLU A 184 -5.23 -5.33 -19.31
CA GLU A 184 -4.24 -4.74 -18.39
C GLU A 184 -2.80 -4.99 -18.82
N ALA A 185 -2.49 -6.18 -19.36
CA ALA A 185 -1.14 -6.51 -19.82
C ALA A 185 -0.73 -5.73 -21.09
N MET A 186 -1.70 -5.28 -21.90
CA MET A 186 -1.44 -4.45 -23.08
C MET A 186 -1.25 -2.97 -22.72
N SER A 187 -1.98 -2.44 -21.75
CA SER A 187 -1.94 -1.00 -21.40
C SER A 187 -0.89 -0.67 -20.33
N ALA A 188 -0.64 -1.59 -19.42
CA ALA A 188 0.17 -1.39 -18.23
C ALA A 188 1.08 -2.59 -17.95
N LEU A 189 1.66 -2.64 -16.75
CA LEU A 189 2.42 -3.79 -16.30
C LEU A 189 1.46 -4.95 -16.01
N ASP A 190 1.76 -6.16 -16.50
CA ASP A 190 1.01 -7.38 -16.17
C ASP A 190 0.67 -7.47 -14.67
N PRO A 191 -0.57 -7.81 -14.27
CA PRO A 191 -0.96 -7.82 -12.86
C PRO A 191 -0.13 -8.75 -11.96
N VAL A 192 0.34 -9.91 -12.46
CA VAL A 192 1.21 -10.81 -11.67
C VAL A 192 2.57 -10.13 -11.47
N GLN A 193 3.16 -9.58 -12.53
CA GLN A 193 4.43 -8.85 -12.45
C GLN A 193 4.33 -7.63 -11.52
N ARG A 194 3.22 -6.89 -11.59
CA ARG A 194 2.93 -5.74 -10.74
C ARG A 194 2.90 -6.12 -9.26
N ARG A 195 2.22 -7.22 -8.91
CA ARG A 195 2.19 -7.74 -7.54
C ARG A 195 3.56 -8.22 -7.07
N ARG A 196 4.35 -8.90 -7.93
CA ARG A 196 5.73 -9.29 -7.62
C ARG A 196 6.61 -8.08 -7.34
N MET A 197 6.47 -7.02 -8.13
CA MET A 197 7.18 -5.76 -7.91
C MET A 197 6.83 -5.15 -6.56
N PHE A 198 5.54 -5.05 -6.21
CA PHE A 198 5.12 -4.53 -4.90
C PHE A 198 5.62 -5.40 -3.73
N ALA A 199 5.53 -6.72 -3.84
CA ALA A 199 6.10 -7.63 -2.84
C ALA A 199 7.61 -7.42 -2.66
N HIS A 200 8.36 -7.28 -3.75
CA HIS A 200 9.80 -6.97 -3.71
C HIS A 200 10.10 -5.57 -3.12
N MET A 201 9.15 -4.63 -3.22
CA MET A 201 9.24 -3.33 -2.56
C MET A 201 8.85 -3.36 -1.08
N GLY A 202 8.51 -4.52 -0.52
CA GLY A 202 8.16 -4.66 0.90
C GLY A 202 6.68 -4.45 1.22
N PHE A 203 5.81 -4.44 0.21
CA PHE A 203 4.37 -4.48 0.47
C PHE A 203 3.93 -5.88 0.92
N LEU A 204 3.04 -5.90 1.89
CA LEU A 204 2.31 -7.06 2.38
C LEU A 204 0.82 -6.88 2.10
N GLN A 205 0.04 -7.95 2.14
CA GLN A 205 -1.38 -7.92 1.89
C GLN A 205 -2.18 -7.77 3.19
N VAL A 206 -3.23 -6.95 3.16
CA VAL A 206 -4.27 -6.94 4.19
C VAL A 206 -5.25 -8.08 3.87
N PRO A 207 -5.50 -9.03 4.79
CA PRO A 207 -6.28 -10.25 4.51
C PRO A 207 -7.79 -10.00 4.50
N VAL A 208 -8.25 -9.06 3.68
CA VAL A 208 -9.67 -8.74 3.47
C VAL A 208 -10.05 -8.97 2.00
N ASN A 209 -11.30 -9.33 1.75
CA ASN A 209 -11.85 -9.43 0.39
C ASN A 209 -12.27 -8.05 -0.10
N TYR A 210 -11.27 -7.18 -0.29
CA TYR A 210 -11.49 -5.80 -0.67
C TYR A 210 -12.23 -5.66 -2.00
N VAL A 211 -13.10 -4.64 -2.05
CA VAL A 211 -13.81 -4.18 -3.24
C VAL A 211 -13.67 -2.67 -3.29
N GLN A 212 -13.06 -2.17 -4.36
CA GLN A 212 -12.97 -0.74 -4.60
C GLN A 212 -14.36 -0.20 -4.96
N PRO A 213 -14.85 0.84 -4.28
CA PRO A 213 -16.07 1.54 -4.68
C PRO A 213 -16.01 2.07 -6.12
N PRO A 214 -17.16 2.37 -6.74
CA PRO A 214 -17.18 3.12 -7.99
C PRO A 214 -16.44 4.45 -7.85
N SER A 215 -15.41 4.68 -8.67
CA SER A 215 -14.59 5.89 -8.64
C SER A 215 -15.17 7.07 -9.43
N ARG A 216 -16.22 6.83 -10.22
CA ARG A 216 -16.85 7.79 -11.13
C ARG A 216 -18.37 7.72 -11.04
N PRO A 217 -19.10 8.82 -11.34
CA PRO A 217 -20.54 8.78 -11.56
C PRO A 217 -20.91 7.73 -12.61
N GLY A 218 -21.86 6.84 -12.29
CA GLY A 218 -22.26 5.73 -13.18
C GLY A 218 -21.23 4.59 -13.33
N GLY A 219 -20.09 4.67 -12.63
CA GLY A 219 -19.06 3.62 -12.63
C GLY A 219 -19.51 2.36 -11.89
N LYS A 220 -18.70 1.30 -12.02
CA LYS A 220 -18.89 0.01 -11.35
C LYS A 220 -17.82 -0.19 -10.28
N ALA A 221 -18.17 -0.91 -9.22
CA ALA A 221 -17.19 -1.31 -8.22
C ALA A 221 -16.21 -2.33 -8.80
N VAL A 222 -14.94 -2.23 -8.39
CA VAL A 222 -13.88 -3.12 -8.85
C VAL A 222 -13.68 -4.23 -7.82
N LYS A 223 -14.07 -5.45 -8.19
CA LYS A 223 -14.11 -6.63 -7.30
C LYS A 223 -12.83 -7.47 -7.33
N TYR A 224 -11.83 -7.03 -8.09
CA TYR A 224 -10.61 -7.77 -8.34
C TYR A 224 -9.37 -7.06 -7.78
N THR A 225 -9.49 -6.18 -6.79
CA THR A 225 -8.36 -5.47 -6.16
C THR A 225 -8.15 -5.90 -4.70
N ASP A 226 -6.91 -6.15 -4.31
CA ASP A 226 -6.54 -6.32 -2.89
C ASP A 226 -6.00 -5.01 -2.34
N LEU A 227 -6.13 -4.82 -1.02
CA LEU A 227 -5.35 -3.82 -0.29
C LEU A 227 -3.98 -4.40 0.05
N LEU A 228 -2.93 -3.72 -0.39
CA LEU A 228 -1.57 -3.97 0.09
C LEU A 228 -1.12 -2.81 0.99
N PHE A 229 -0.28 -3.12 1.97
CA PHE A 229 0.26 -2.19 2.96
C PHE A 229 1.79 -2.28 2.97
N HIS A 230 2.46 -1.14 2.86
CA HIS A 230 3.91 -1.05 3.07
C HIS A 230 4.19 -0.44 4.44
N PRO A 231 4.71 -1.23 5.41
CA PRO A 231 4.99 -0.73 6.74
C PRO A 231 6.19 0.23 6.76
N MET A 232 5.99 1.39 7.37
CA MET A 232 7.01 2.44 7.49
C MET A 232 7.52 2.56 8.94
N ASP A 233 6.63 2.37 9.91
CA ASP A 233 6.97 2.36 11.33
C ASP A 233 7.71 1.07 11.75
N PRO A 234 8.80 1.14 12.56
CA PRO A 234 9.57 0.00 13.03
C PRO A 234 8.77 -1.02 13.82
N GLU A 235 7.81 -0.57 14.64
CA GLU A 235 6.99 -1.48 15.41
C GLU A 235 6.06 -2.26 14.48
N VAL A 236 5.40 -1.57 13.55
CA VAL A 236 4.59 -2.24 12.52
C VAL A 236 5.44 -3.18 11.65
N ARG A 237 6.69 -2.81 11.32
CA ARG A 237 7.62 -3.70 10.60
C ARG A 237 8.04 -4.92 11.41
N ARG A 238 8.14 -4.78 12.73
CA ARG A 238 8.54 -5.85 13.65
C ARG A 238 7.39 -6.83 13.90
N THR A 239 6.19 -6.33 14.15
CA THR A 239 5.03 -7.15 14.47
C THR A 239 4.28 -7.63 13.25
N LEU A 240 4.40 -6.92 12.11
CA LEU A 240 3.59 -7.10 10.92
C LEU A 240 2.10 -7.02 11.21
N THR A 241 1.70 -6.17 12.18
CA THR A 241 0.31 -5.94 12.53
C THR A 241 -0.01 -4.45 12.44
N VAL A 242 -1.21 -4.11 11.94
CA VAL A 242 -1.69 -2.73 11.81
C VAL A 242 -3.03 -2.60 12.52
N PRO A 243 -3.29 -1.53 13.30
CA PRO A 243 -4.62 -1.34 13.89
C PRO A 243 -5.73 -1.33 12.82
N ALA A 244 -6.77 -2.16 12.97
CA ALA A 244 -7.91 -2.21 12.03
C ALA A 244 -8.51 -0.82 11.80
N ARG A 245 -8.63 -0.05 12.88
CA ARG A 245 -9.11 1.34 12.84
C ARG A 245 -8.29 2.22 11.90
N ALA A 246 -6.95 2.09 11.90
CA ALA A 246 -6.10 2.89 11.01
C ALA A 246 -6.32 2.50 9.54
N LEU A 247 -6.43 1.21 9.24
CA LEU A 247 -6.75 0.72 7.89
C LEU A 247 -8.10 1.27 7.41
N TYR A 248 -9.15 1.11 8.24
CA TYR A 248 -10.49 1.59 7.92
C TYR A 248 -10.55 3.10 7.74
N GLU A 249 -10.03 3.88 8.70
CA GLU A 249 -10.08 5.34 8.66
C GLU A 249 -9.38 5.90 7.43
N THR A 250 -8.28 5.27 7.00
CA THR A 250 -7.58 5.71 5.79
C THR A 250 -8.45 5.53 4.55
N VAL A 251 -9.00 4.33 4.37
CA VAL A 251 -9.84 4.01 3.19
C VAL A 251 -11.09 4.87 3.22
N ALA A 252 -11.73 5.02 4.39
CA ALA A 252 -12.88 5.89 4.56
C ALA A 252 -12.56 7.37 4.26
N ALA A 253 -11.36 7.85 4.58
CA ALA A 253 -10.97 9.24 4.30
C ALA A 253 -10.78 9.53 2.81
N VAL A 254 -10.30 8.56 2.03
CA VAL A 254 -10.15 8.65 0.57
C VAL A 254 -11.53 8.62 -0.10
N TRP A 255 -12.42 7.76 0.37
CA TRP A 255 -13.76 7.59 -0.19
C TRP A 255 -14.84 8.49 0.43
N ALA A 256 -14.48 9.42 1.31
CA ALA A 256 -15.44 10.24 2.08
C ALA A 256 -16.39 11.08 1.20
N GLY A 257 -15.94 11.46 0.00
CA GLY A 257 -16.72 12.25 -0.97
C GLY A 257 -17.58 11.42 -1.93
N VAL A 258 -17.59 10.08 -1.79
CA VAL A 258 -18.26 9.19 -2.74
C VAL A 258 -19.43 8.49 -2.05
N PRO A 259 -20.68 8.96 -2.21
CA PRO A 259 -21.85 8.37 -1.54
C PRO A 259 -22.01 6.87 -1.81
N ALA A 260 -21.69 6.43 -3.03
CA ALA A 260 -21.74 5.03 -3.45
C ALA A 260 -20.73 4.13 -2.69
N ALA A 261 -19.74 4.70 -1.99
CA ALA A 261 -18.76 3.94 -1.23
C ALA A 261 -19.29 3.39 0.11
N ARG A 262 -20.37 3.97 0.65
CA ARG A 262 -20.93 3.60 1.97
C ARG A 262 -21.11 2.10 2.20
N PRO A 263 -21.77 1.32 1.31
CA PRO A 263 -21.92 -0.13 1.53
C PRO A 263 -20.57 -0.87 1.56
N TYR A 264 -19.62 -0.49 0.71
CA TYR A 264 -18.29 -1.10 0.65
C TYR A 264 -17.46 -0.79 1.90
N LEU A 265 -17.54 0.45 2.39
CA LEU A 265 -16.90 0.85 3.65
C LEU A 265 -17.48 0.11 4.85
N ARG A 266 -18.81 -0.10 4.91
CA ARG A 266 -19.43 -0.90 5.97
C ARG A 266 -18.92 -2.34 5.95
N ARG A 267 -18.87 -2.96 4.78
CA ARG A 267 -18.34 -4.31 4.61
C ARG A 267 -16.87 -4.39 5.01
N LEU A 268 -16.03 -3.45 4.57
CA LEU A 268 -14.63 -3.40 4.96
C LEU A 268 -14.47 -3.30 6.48
N ARG A 269 -15.27 -2.47 7.14
CA ARG A 269 -15.25 -2.38 8.61
C ARG A 269 -15.59 -3.71 9.29
N GLN A 270 -16.58 -4.43 8.77
CA GLN A 270 -16.94 -5.76 9.28
C GLN A 270 -15.82 -6.79 9.09
N GLU A 271 -15.16 -6.79 7.93
CA GLU A 271 -14.06 -7.72 7.65
C GLU A 271 -12.78 -7.40 8.45
N LEU A 272 -12.51 -6.13 8.72
CA LEU A 272 -11.35 -5.72 9.53
C LEU A 272 -11.52 -5.99 11.03
N GLY A 273 -12.77 -5.95 11.54
CA GLY A 273 -13.04 -6.01 12.97
C GLY A 273 -12.51 -4.78 13.73
N ASP A 274 -12.33 -4.93 15.05
CA ASP A 274 -11.84 -3.86 15.93
C ASP A 274 -10.38 -4.04 16.39
N ASP A 275 -9.78 -5.20 16.11
CA ASP A 275 -8.46 -5.60 16.60
C ASP A 275 -7.30 -5.16 15.67
N ALA A 276 -6.07 -5.56 16.02
CA ALA A 276 -4.94 -5.44 15.10
C ALA A 276 -5.03 -6.49 13.98
N VAL A 277 -4.83 -6.06 12.74
CA VAL A 277 -4.88 -6.91 11.54
C VAL A 277 -3.48 -7.38 11.18
N PRO A 278 -3.23 -8.71 11.09
CA PRO A 278 -1.96 -9.23 10.63
C PRO A 278 -1.79 -8.99 9.12
N LEU A 279 -0.62 -8.52 8.73
CA LEU A 279 -0.20 -8.40 7.34
C LEU A 279 0.34 -9.76 6.87
N VAL A 280 -0.11 -10.21 5.70
CA VAL A 280 0.27 -11.51 5.14
C VAL A 280 1.09 -11.35 3.85
N PRO A 281 1.89 -12.35 3.45
CA PRO A 281 2.56 -12.32 2.14
C PRO A 281 1.57 -12.09 1.00
N VAL A 282 2.00 -11.34 -0.03
CA VAL A 282 1.15 -11.03 -1.20
C VAL A 282 0.75 -12.33 -1.91
N ALA A 283 -0.56 -12.59 -2.01
CA ALA A 283 -1.08 -13.77 -2.70
C ALA A 283 -1.00 -13.65 -4.23
N GLY A 284 -1.14 -14.78 -4.93
CA GLY A 284 -1.26 -14.82 -6.39
C GLY A 284 0.04 -14.59 -7.19
N LEU A 285 1.20 -14.73 -6.55
CA LEU A 285 2.50 -14.54 -7.23
C LEU A 285 2.95 -15.78 -8.03
N ASN A 286 2.62 -16.97 -7.56
CA ASN A 286 3.07 -18.26 -8.11
C ASN A 286 1.90 -19.24 -8.36
N GLN A 287 0.67 -18.77 -8.23
CA GLN A 287 -0.51 -19.62 -8.38
C GLN A 287 -0.92 -19.68 -9.87
N PRO A 288 -1.34 -20.86 -10.37
CA PRO A 288 -1.92 -20.97 -11.70
C PRO A 288 -3.12 -20.01 -11.83
N LEU A 289 -3.16 -19.28 -12.93
CA LEU A 289 -4.28 -18.37 -13.19
C LEU A 289 -5.52 -19.17 -13.59
N PRO A 290 -6.73 -18.79 -13.12
CA PRO A 290 -7.96 -19.42 -13.59
C PRO A 290 -8.06 -19.32 -15.12
N GLN A 291 -8.22 -20.47 -15.77
CA GLN A 291 -8.52 -20.50 -17.20
C GLN A 291 -9.94 -19.99 -17.45
N ALA A 292 -10.23 -19.58 -18.68
CA ALA A 292 -11.61 -19.32 -19.08
C ALA A 292 -12.41 -20.61 -18.85
N GLN A 293 -13.36 -20.62 -17.92
CA GLN A 293 -14.44 -21.60 -18.02
C GLN A 293 -15.17 -21.24 -19.29
N GLY A 294 -15.17 -22.16 -20.26
CA GLY A 294 -15.90 -22.00 -21.51
C GLY A 294 -17.34 -21.65 -21.17
N GLN A 295 -17.80 -20.49 -21.62
CA GLN A 295 -19.22 -20.26 -21.79
C GLN A 295 -19.64 -21.06 -23.03
N GLU A 296 -19.78 -22.37 -22.85
CA GLU A 296 -20.71 -23.16 -23.63
C GLU A 296 -22.00 -23.24 -22.81
N GLY A 297 -23.11 -22.78 -23.38
CA GLY A 297 -24.46 -23.02 -22.88
C GLY A 297 -25.21 -21.79 -22.36
N GLN A 298 -25.72 -20.96 -23.27
CA GLN A 298 -27.16 -20.82 -23.59
C GLN A 298 -27.38 -19.65 -24.54
#